data_AF-A0A1H0XYI9-F1
#
_entry.id   AF-A0A1H0XYI9-F1
#
_cell.length_a   1.000
_cell.length_b   1.000
_cell.length_c   1.000
_cell.angle_alpha   90.00
_cell.angle_beta   90.00
_cell.angle_gamma   90.00
#
_symmetry.space_group_name_H-M   'P 1'
#
loop_
_entity.id
_entity.type
_entity.pdbx_description
1 polymer ?
#
loop_
_entity_poly.entity_id
_entity_poly.type
_entity_poly.pdbx_seq_one_letter_code
_entity_poly.pdbx_strand_id
1 'polypeptide(L)'
;MDKKLRELKDRFESDIPTSFTDRDKQGVLTKIENGQHKRGTKYFFPKALTAVVLTTILFVGVTIASEQLGLTGGDKPNEQAYIDEAQDYSVHLEESTEQYLTFIPAKVKVGDTFGQMEVTDIQRQDEQTIVSFKESNKPIMVTGELYNDDQFGFIPDKKSLLNIPVAAKDIGKNLEFHFQNNKKVAKIFGMDLENSTLISIQDLTINVDQIRYIFAENGSRIKLGVRNAVSSEPELDYPKEKYDTSIELSDELLNVYSKYAETFDDNLLKGLKPIDIFKLYFHSKNEGNNKVQYALYIKGENQGTPDKETYFNDPFFAIDQTMKQNAKDFYQKLKEVKTFEEVYLSGHQAIIRFELEDSNFQMAAFRLIKSTELGVWKVGWMPMQ
;
A
#
# COMPACT_ATOMS: atom_id res chain seq x y z
N MET A 1 54.70 -1.99 11.15
CA MET A 1 53.31 -2.42 11.42
C MET A 1 53.08 -2.24 12.91
N ASP A 2 52.18 -1.33 13.28
CA ASP A 2 52.04 -0.80 14.64
C ASP A 2 51.70 -1.88 15.68
N LYS A 3 52.32 -1.79 16.87
CA LYS A 3 52.09 -2.72 17.99
C LYS A 3 50.59 -2.84 18.35
N LYS A 4 49.86 -1.73 18.22
CA LYS A 4 48.40 -1.67 18.41
C LYS A 4 47.61 -2.50 17.39
N LEU A 5 48.08 -2.55 16.14
CA LEU A 5 47.42 -3.31 15.07
C LEU A 5 47.58 -4.81 15.27
N ARG A 6 48.70 -5.22 15.87
CA ARG A 6 48.96 -6.63 16.23
C ARG A 6 48.08 -7.06 17.40
N GLU A 7 48.00 -6.25 18.45
CA GLU A 7 47.14 -6.53 19.61
C GLU A 7 45.64 -6.57 19.25
N LEU A 8 45.21 -5.75 18.30
CA LEU A 8 43.82 -5.74 17.82
C LEU A 8 43.49 -6.99 17.00
N LYS A 9 44.45 -7.44 16.17
CA LYS A 9 44.33 -8.68 15.41
C LYS A 9 44.28 -9.89 16.33
N ASP A 10 45.17 -9.96 17.31
CA ASP A 10 45.24 -11.11 18.23
C ASP A 10 43.96 -11.23 19.09
N ARG A 11 43.36 -10.10 19.50
CA ARG A 11 42.05 -10.09 20.19
C ARG A 11 40.90 -10.51 19.28
N PHE A 12 40.89 -10.03 18.05
CA PHE A 12 39.87 -10.39 17.08
C PHE A 12 39.92 -11.88 16.74
N GLU A 13 41.13 -12.44 16.55
CA GLU A 13 41.31 -13.87 16.28
C GLU A 13 41.01 -14.76 17.49
N SER A 14 41.16 -14.26 18.73
CA SER A 14 40.77 -15.01 19.94
C SER A 14 39.26 -15.04 20.19
N ASP A 15 38.54 -14.02 19.73
CA ASP A 15 37.09 -13.87 19.96
C ASP A 15 36.24 -14.55 18.87
N ILE A 16 36.86 -15.03 17.78
CA ILE A 16 36.16 -15.84 16.78
C ILE A 16 36.14 -17.29 17.28
N PRO A 17 34.98 -17.87 17.61
CA PRO A 17 34.89 -19.28 17.96
C PRO A 17 35.30 -20.11 16.73
N THR A 18 36.49 -20.72 16.80
CA THR A 18 37.05 -21.56 15.73
C THR A 18 36.46 -22.97 15.70
N SER A 19 35.54 -23.28 16.61
CA SER A 19 34.81 -24.54 16.66
C SER A 19 33.31 -24.32 16.45
N PHE A 20 32.74 -25.05 15.50
CA PHE A 20 31.29 -25.15 15.34
C PHE A 20 30.65 -25.58 16.67
N THR A 21 29.65 -24.83 17.11
CA THR A 21 28.82 -25.25 18.25
C THR A 21 28.01 -26.49 17.86
N ASP A 22 27.52 -27.26 18.83
CA ASP A 22 26.70 -28.43 18.53
C ASP A 22 25.39 -28.07 17.81
N ARG A 23 24.93 -26.83 17.98
CA ARG A 23 23.81 -26.25 17.23
C ARG A 23 24.17 -25.99 15.77
N ASP A 24 25.36 -25.48 15.48
CA ASP A 24 25.80 -25.25 14.10
C ASP A 24 25.99 -26.58 13.35
N LYS A 25 26.51 -27.61 14.05
CA LYS A 25 26.63 -28.96 13.51
C LYS A 25 25.27 -29.56 13.15
N GLN A 26 24.25 -29.39 14.02
CA GLN A 26 22.88 -29.81 13.73
C GLN A 26 22.31 -29.07 12.52
N GLY A 27 22.50 -27.75 12.42
CA GLY A 27 22.02 -26.95 11.29
C GLY A 27 22.64 -27.37 9.94
N VAL A 28 23.93 -27.74 9.93
CA VAL A 28 24.60 -28.27 8.74
C VAL A 28 24.09 -29.66 8.38
N LEU A 29 23.88 -30.54 9.36
CA LEU A 29 23.32 -31.89 9.16
C LEU A 29 21.94 -31.84 8.49
N THR A 30 21.04 -30.99 8.98
CA THR A 30 19.69 -30.82 8.42
C THR A 30 19.73 -30.28 6.98
N LYS A 31 20.69 -29.42 6.65
CA LYS A 31 20.88 -28.92 5.26
C LYS A 31 21.40 -30.01 4.32
N ILE A 32 22.25 -30.91 4.79
CA ILE A 32 22.75 -32.04 3.99
C ILE A 32 21.64 -33.07 3.74
N GLU A 33 20.82 -33.37 4.75
CA GLU A 33 19.69 -34.31 4.63
C GLU A 33 18.62 -33.81 3.66
N ASN A 34 18.32 -32.50 3.69
CA ASN A 34 17.31 -31.90 2.81
C ASN A 34 17.82 -31.61 1.38
N GLY A 35 19.14 -31.58 1.16
CA GLY A 35 19.75 -31.25 -0.13
C GLY A 35 19.83 -32.40 -1.16
N GLN A 36 19.50 -33.64 -0.79
CA GLN A 36 19.77 -34.81 -1.65
C GLN A 36 18.65 -35.20 -2.64
N HIS A 37 17.53 -34.49 -2.69
CA HIS A 37 16.46 -34.78 -3.64
C HIS A 37 15.97 -33.55 -4.41
N LYS A 38 16.57 -33.31 -5.60
CA LYS A 38 15.89 -32.84 -6.83
C LYS A 38 16.87 -32.78 -8.00
N ARG A 39 16.92 -33.85 -8.80
CA ARG A 39 17.47 -33.81 -10.17
C ARG A 39 16.34 -33.33 -11.10
N GLY A 40 16.48 -32.13 -11.66
CA GLY A 40 15.53 -31.57 -12.61
C GLY A 40 15.58 -32.28 -13.98
N THR A 41 14.41 -32.64 -14.50
CA THR A 41 14.20 -33.16 -15.85
C THR A 41 14.17 -32.01 -16.86
N LYS A 42 14.98 -32.12 -17.93
CA LYS A 42 15.01 -31.19 -19.06
C LYS A 42 13.79 -31.41 -19.98
N TYR A 43 13.12 -30.33 -20.39
CA TYR A 43 12.15 -30.35 -21.48
C TYR A 43 12.58 -29.44 -22.64
N PHE A 44 12.45 -30.00 -23.84
CA PHE A 44 12.70 -29.43 -25.17
C PHE A 44 11.49 -28.60 -25.64
N PHE A 45 11.72 -27.44 -26.26
CA PHE A 45 10.71 -26.65 -26.99
C PHE A 45 10.84 -26.87 -28.51
N PRO A 46 9.73 -27.00 -29.28
CA PRO A 46 9.74 -26.73 -30.71
C PRO A 46 8.92 -25.48 -31.10
N LYS A 47 9.44 -24.80 -32.12
CA LYS A 47 9.03 -23.49 -32.66
C LYS A 47 7.87 -23.62 -33.66
N ALA A 48 6.62 -23.59 -33.20
CA ALA A 48 5.46 -23.69 -34.11
C ALA A 48 4.25 -22.79 -33.75
N LEU A 49 4.46 -21.64 -33.11
CA LEU A 49 3.35 -20.76 -32.69
C LEU A 49 3.21 -19.45 -33.48
N THR A 50 4.02 -19.23 -34.52
CA THR A 50 4.03 -17.94 -35.25
C THR A 50 3.12 -17.91 -36.48
N ALA A 51 2.34 -18.95 -36.76
CA ALA A 51 1.57 -19.06 -38.01
C ALA A 51 0.04 -18.86 -37.87
N VAL A 52 -0.51 -18.69 -36.67
CA VAL A 52 -1.98 -18.64 -36.47
C VAL A 52 -2.52 -17.20 -36.32
N VAL A 53 -1.66 -16.19 -36.16
CA VAL A 53 -2.09 -14.80 -35.88
C VAL A 53 -2.49 -14.00 -37.14
N LEU A 54 -2.20 -14.50 -38.35
CA LEU A 54 -2.37 -13.73 -39.59
C LEU A 54 -3.69 -13.99 -40.36
N THR A 55 -4.51 -14.97 -39.96
CA THR A 55 -5.79 -15.26 -40.65
C THR A 55 -7.02 -14.59 -40.05
N THR A 56 -6.91 -13.96 -38.87
CA THR A 56 -8.07 -13.38 -38.17
C THR A 56 -8.43 -11.96 -38.61
N ILE A 57 -7.57 -11.28 -39.37
CA ILE A 57 -7.79 -9.88 -39.79
C ILE A 57 -8.70 -9.77 -41.04
N LEU A 58 -9.02 -10.89 -41.72
CA LEU A 58 -9.85 -10.86 -42.94
C LEU A 58 -11.36 -11.05 -42.74
N PHE A 59 -11.85 -11.26 -41.50
CA PHE A 59 -13.27 -11.55 -41.25
C PHE A 59 -14.10 -10.41 -40.64
N VAL A 60 -13.51 -9.24 -40.39
CA VAL A 60 -14.25 -8.05 -39.88
C VAL A 60 -14.87 -7.21 -41.01
N GLY A 61 -14.64 -7.57 -42.29
CA GLY A 61 -15.08 -6.79 -43.45
C GLY A 61 -16.44 -7.14 -44.07
N VAL A 62 -17.24 -8.07 -43.52
CA VAL A 62 -18.53 -8.50 -44.14
C VAL A 62 -19.66 -8.65 -43.12
N THR A 63 -19.83 -7.68 -42.23
CA THR A 63 -21.00 -7.60 -41.33
C THR A 63 -21.80 -6.32 -41.52
N ILE A 64 -22.07 -5.94 -42.77
CA ILE A 64 -23.20 -5.07 -43.12
C ILE A 64 -23.92 -5.68 -44.34
N ALA A 65 -24.56 -6.84 -44.14
CA ALA A 65 -25.68 -7.35 -44.93
C ALA A 65 -26.05 -8.77 -44.49
N SER A 66 -26.86 -8.91 -43.44
CA SER A 66 -27.80 -10.04 -43.26
C SER A 66 -28.59 -9.92 -41.95
N GLU A 67 -29.40 -8.87 -41.82
CA GLU A 67 -30.63 -8.98 -41.03
C GLU A 67 -31.67 -9.72 -41.89
N GLN A 68 -31.67 -11.04 -41.85
CA GLN A 68 -32.79 -11.94 -42.13
C GLN A 68 -32.25 -13.35 -42.21
N LEU A 69 -32.36 -14.11 -41.11
CA LEU A 69 -32.62 -15.54 -41.05
C LEU A 69 -32.38 -15.99 -39.61
N GLY A 70 -33.47 -16.08 -38.85
CA GLY A 70 -33.44 -16.77 -37.57
C GLY A 70 -33.28 -18.26 -37.79
N LEU A 71 -32.11 -18.80 -37.45
CA LEU A 71 -31.87 -20.24 -37.29
C LEU A 71 -30.76 -20.48 -36.27
N THR A 72 -31.16 -21.21 -35.21
CA THR A 72 -30.41 -22.27 -34.50
C THR A 72 -29.21 -21.95 -33.61
N GLY A 73 -29.33 -22.42 -32.35
CA GLY A 73 -28.27 -23.18 -31.67
C GLY A 73 -27.26 -22.35 -30.87
N GLY A 74 -27.62 -21.98 -29.63
CA GLY A 74 -26.67 -21.43 -28.68
C GLY A 74 -25.77 -22.51 -28.08
N ASP A 75 -24.66 -22.82 -28.74
CA ASP A 75 -23.49 -23.40 -28.07
C ASP A 75 -22.72 -22.27 -27.39
N LYS A 76 -22.49 -22.41 -26.08
CA LYS A 76 -21.74 -21.44 -25.28
C LYS A 76 -20.30 -21.35 -25.81
N PRO A 77 -19.77 -20.15 -26.08
CA PRO A 77 -18.36 -20.00 -26.38
C PRO A 77 -17.53 -20.38 -25.15
N ASN A 78 -16.51 -21.18 -25.42
CA ASN A 78 -15.57 -21.71 -24.46
C ASN A 78 -14.78 -20.56 -23.82
N GLU A 79 -14.95 -20.39 -22.51
CA GLU A 79 -14.26 -19.43 -21.67
C GLU A 79 -12.79 -19.82 -21.62
N GLN A 80 -11.97 -19.21 -22.47
CA GLN A 80 -10.52 -19.38 -22.42
C GLN A 80 -9.99 -18.59 -21.23
N ALA A 81 -9.68 -19.34 -20.17
CA ALA A 81 -9.03 -18.89 -18.95
C ALA A 81 -7.83 -18.01 -19.26
N TYR A 82 -7.94 -16.73 -18.91
CA TYR A 82 -6.78 -15.96 -18.53
C TYR A 82 -6.13 -16.71 -17.36
N ILE A 83 -4.88 -17.15 -17.55
CA ILE A 83 -4.06 -17.57 -16.42
C ILE A 83 -3.61 -16.26 -15.77
N ASP A 84 -4.44 -15.73 -14.88
CA ASP A 84 -3.99 -14.76 -13.90
C ASP A 84 -2.95 -15.47 -13.02
N GLU A 85 -1.71 -15.01 -13.05
CA GLU A 85 -0.74 -15.33 -12.02
C GLU A 85 -1.27 -14.74 -10.71
N ALA A 86 -2.02 -15.55 -9.96
CA ALA A 86 -2.54 -15.17 -8.65
C ALA A 86 -1.38 -14.63 -7.80
N GLN A 87 -1.42 -13.34 -7.49
CA GLN A 87 -0.40 -12.73 -6.66
C GLN A 87 -0.50 -13.35 -5.26
N ASP A 88 0.61 -13.94 -4.79
CA ASP A 88 0.70 -14.52 -3.46
C ASP A 88 0.85 -13.40 -2.43
N TYR A 89 -0.27 -12.88 -1.92
CA TYR A 89 -0.30 -11.83 -0.90
C TYR A 89 -0.04 -12.37 0.52
N SER A 90 0.96 -13.24 0.66
CA SER A 90 1.37 -13.79 1.96
C SER A 90 2.73 -13.26 2.38
N VAL A 91 2.90 -13.07 3.69
CA VAL A 91 4.14 -12.57 4.27
C VAL A 91 4.95 -13.73 4.79
N HIS A 92 6.12 -13.96 4.21
CA HIS A 92 7.07 -14.92 4.72
C HIS A 92 7.78 -14.38 5.96
N LEU A 93 7.58 -15.02 7.12
CA LEU A 93 8.31 -14.65 8.34
C LEU A 93 9.72 -15.25 8.31
N GLU A 94 10.69 -14.50 7.81
CA GLU A 94 12.09 -14.92 7.82
C GLU A 94 12.59 -15.22 9.24
N GLU A 95 13.43 -16.24 9.37
CA GLU A 95 14.25 -16.43 10.57
C GLU A 95 15.18 -15.21 10.74
N SER A 96 14.80 -14.30 11.63
CA SER A 96 15.54 -13.06 11.86
C SER A 96 16.39 -13.17 13.12
N THR A 97 17.49 -12.41 13.15
CA THR A 97 18.23 -12.12 14.39
C THR A 97 17.45 -11.18 15.31
N GLU A 98 16.48 -10.43 14.76
CA GLU A 98 15.56 -9.59 15.50
C GLU A 98 14.45 -10.42 16.15
N GLN A 99 14.08 -10.10 17.38
CA GLN A 99 13.10 -10.87 18.15
C GLN A 99 11.67 -10.45 17.81
N TYR A 100 10.97 -11.27 17.01
CA TYR A 100 9.51 -11.18 16.89
C TYR A 100 8.87 -11.37 18.27
N LEU A 101 7.75 -10.67 18.50
CA LEU A 101 6.87 -10.96 19.62
C LEU A 101 6.20 -12.32 19.39
N THR A 102 6.72 -13.36 20.04
CA THR A 102 6.23 -14.72 19.84
C THR A 102 5.43 -15.24 21.02
N PHE A 103 4.43 -16.07 20.73
CA PHE A 103 3.68 -16.80 21.74
C PHE A 103 3.53 -18.29 21.37
N ILE A 104 3.23 -19.13 22.36
CA ILE A 104 2.94 -20.56 22.17
C ILE A 104 1.43 -20.76 22.33
N PRO A 105 0.66 -21.10 21.27
CA PRO A 105 -0.80 -21.19 21.32
C PRO A 105 -1.35 -22.10 22.43
N ALA A 106 -0.63 -23.18 22.75
CA ALA A 106 -1.02 -24.11 23.81
C ALA A 106 -0.79 -23.57 25.24
N LYS A 107 0.06 -22.55 25.42
CA LYS A 107 0.48 -22.04 26.73
C LYS A 107 -0.05 -20.65 27.05
N VAL A 108 -0.51 -19.90 26.04
CA VAL A 108 -1.05 -18.55 26.21
C VAL A 108 -2.31 -18.55 27.06
N LYS A 109 -2.47 -17.51 27.89
CA LYS A 109 -3.59 -17.29 28.80
C LYS A 109 -4.16 -15.89 28.62
N VAL A 110 -5.44 -15.73 28.95
CA VAL A 110 -6.08 -14.40 29.03
C VAL A 110 -5.36 -13.57 30.10
N GLY A 111 -5.03 -12.32 29.76
CA GLY A 111 -4.21 -11.42 30.57
C GLY A 111 -2.71 -11.46 30.27
N ASP A 112 -2.22 -12.44 29.48
CA ASP A 112 -0.83 -12.42 29.01
C ASP A 112 -0.60 -11.20 28.09
N THR A 113 0.56 -10.56 28.21
CA THR A 113 0.92 -9.38 27.42
C THR A 113 2.06 -9.68 26.45
N PHE A 114 1.94 -9.21 25.22
CA PHE A 114 2.95 -9.32 24.16
C PHE A 114 3.16 -7.94 23.53
N GLY A 115 4.25 -7.27 23.92
CA GLY A 115 4.48 -5.87 23.55
C GLY A 115 3.41 -4.96 24.15
N GLN A 116 2.63 -4.27 23.30
CA GLN A 116 1.55 -3.35 23.71
C GLN A 116 0.16 -4.00 23.72
N MET A 117 0.09 -5.31 23.46
CA MET A 117 -1.14 -6.04 23.28
C MET A 117 -1.36 -7.05 24.42
N GLU A 118 -2.58 -7.13 24.91
CA GLU A 118 -3.02 -8.08 25.93
C GLU A 118 -3.97 -9.12 25.34
N VAL A 119 -3.81 -10.37 25.74
CA VAL A 119 -4.71 -11.46 25.35
C VAL A 119 -6.04 -11.31 26.07
N THR A 120 -7.11 -11.12 25.31
CA THR A 120 -8.47 -10.88 25.84
C THR A 120 -9.38 -12.10 25.75
N ASP A 121 -9.15 -12.97 24.77
CA ASP A 121 -9.96 -14.17 24.55
C ASP A 121 -9.13 -15.27 23.89
N ILE A 122 -9.44 -16.52 24.22
CA ILE A 122 -8.82 -17.72 23.64
C ILE A 122 -9.90 -18.75 23.34
N GLN A 123 -10.04 -19.11 22.07
CA GLN A 123 -10.96 -20.16 21.63
C GLN A 123 -10.16 -21.32 21.05
N ARG A 124 -10.44 -22.52 21.52
CA ARG A 124 -9.82 -23.76 21.02
C ARG A 124 -10.93 -24.60 20.41
N GLN A 125 -10.87 -24.82 19.10
CA GLN A 125 -11.85 -25.59 18.34
C GLN A 125 -11.09 -26.54 17.42
N ASP A 126 -11.32 -27.83 17.59
CA ASP A 126 -10.70 -28.90 16.79
C ASP A 126 -9.18 -28.71 16.60
N GLU A 127 -8.76 -28.39 15.39
CA GLU A 127 -7.37 -28.21 14.95
C GLU A 127 -6.89 -26.75 14.98
N GLN A 128 -7.71 -25.83 15.51
CA GLN A 128 -7.44 -24.40 15.51
C GLN A 128 -7.41 -23.81 16.92
N THR A 129 -6.48 -22.87 17.11
CA THR A 129 -6.45 -22.01 18.29
C THR A 129 -6.56 -20.56 17.86
N ILE A 130 -7.62 -19.90 18.30
CA ILE A 130 -7.87 -18.49 18.05
C ILE A 130 -7.45 -17.71 19.29
N VAL A 131 -6.54 -16.76 19.12
CA VAL A 131 -6.08 -15.86 20.19
C VAL A 131 -6.45 -14.44 19.81
N SER A 132 -7.27 -13.80 20.64
CA SER A 132 -7.68 -12.42 20.45
C SER A 132 -6.84 -11.53 21.35
N PHE A 133 -6.19 -10.55 20.74
CA PHE A 133 -5.41 -9.53 21.39
C PHE A 133 -6.12 -8.19 21.28
N LYS A 134 -6.02 -7.37 22.31
CA LYS A 134 -6.47 -5.96 22.30
C LYS A 134 -5.35 -5.10 22.83
N GLU A 135 -5.23 -3.87 22.34
CA GLU A 135 -4.29 -2.90 22.90
C GLU A 135 -4.58 -2.68 24.40
N SER A 136 -3.53 -2.55 25.21
CA SER A 136 -3.70 -2.22 26.64
C SER A 136 -3.83 -0.72 26.89
N ASN A 137 -3.22 0.13 26.07
CA ASN A 137 -3.13 1.58 26.31
C ASN A 137 -3.29 2.45 25.05
N LYS A 138 -2.57 2.15 23.98
CA LYS A 138 -2.56 2.92 22.73
C LYS A 138 -2.59 1.98 21.53
N PRO A 139 -3.21 2.40 20.41
CA PRO A 139 -3.14 1.63 19.17
C PRO A 139 -1.70 1.43 18.73
N ILE A 140 -1.42 0.25 18.20
CA ILE A 140 -0.15 0.01 17.54
C ILE A 140 -0.24 0.59 16.12
N MET A 141 0.77 1.36 15.73
CA MET A 141 0.91 1.86 14.37
C MET A 141 1.55 0.77 13.53
N VAL A 142 0.83 0.27 12.54
CA VAL A 142 1.32 -0.75 11.60
C VAL A 142 1.41 -0.10 10.23
N THR A 143 2.61 -0.06 9.66
CA THR A 143 2.86 0.41 8.30
C THR A 143 2.97 -0.78 7.36
N GLY A 144 2.47 -0.64 6.13
CA GLY A 144 2.47 -1.71 5.16
C GLY A 144 1.77 -1.36 3.86
N GLU A 145 1.50 -2.38 3.06
CA GLU A 145 0.77 -2.28 1.80
C GLU A 145 -0.66 -2.80 1.97
N LEU A 146 -1.65 -1.94 1.73
CA LEU A 146 -3.05 -2.33 1.64
C LEU A 146 -3.34 -2.78 0.21
N TYR A 147 -3.94 -3.94 0.02
CA TYR A 147 -4.34 -4.44 -1.29
C TYR A 147 -5.80 -4.92 -1.26
N ASN A 148 -6.42 -5.07 -2.43
CA ASN A 148 -7.77 -5.57 -2.56
C ASN A 148 -7.82 -6.69 -3.61
N ASP A 149 -8.03 -7.92 -3.15
CA ASP A 149 -8.20 -9.11 -3.99
C ASP A 149 -9.39 -9.91 -3.43
N ASP A 150 -10.60 -9.52 -3.85
CA ASP A 150 -11.93 -9.84 -3.28
C ASP A 150 -12.19 -9.39 -1.83
N GLN A 151 -11.13 -9.22 -1.04
CA GLN A 151 -11.13 -8.70 0.32
C GLN A 151 -9.91 -7.82 0.56
N PHE A 152 -10.07 -6.83 1.45
CA PHE A 152 -8.92 -6.05 1.88
C PHE A 152 -7.96 -6.91 2.69
N GLY A 153 -6.73 -6.99 2.19
CA GLY A 153 -5.60 -7.52 2.92
C GLY A 153 -4.55 -6.44 3.19
N PHE A 154 -3.56 -6.78 4.01
CA PHE A 154 -2.55 -5.82 4.41
C PHE A 154 -1.20 -6.49 4.63
N ILE A 155 -0.18 -6.16 3.86
CA ILE A 155 1.18 -6.70 4.00
C ILE A 155 1.96 -5.75 4.93
N PRO A 156 2.18 -6.07 6.22
CA PRO A 156 2.92 -5.19 7.10
C PRO A 156 4.40 -5.16 6.72
N ASP A 157 5.04 -4.01 6.84
CA ASP A 157 6.49 -3.91 6.66
C ASP A 157 7.25 -4.68 7.75
N LYS A 158 8.53 -4.96 7.50
CA LYS A 158 9.38 -5.72 8.42
C LYS A 158 9.39 -5.13 9.84
N LYS A 159 9.41 -3.80 9.96
CA LYS A 159 9.45 -3.10 11.24
C LYS A 159 8.15 -3.25 12.02
N SER A 160 7.03 -3.24 11.32
CA SER A 160 5.68 -3.36 11.89
C SER A 160 5.40 -4.79 12.32
N LEU A 161 5.90 -5.79 11.57
CA LEU A 161 5.81 -7.21 11.94
C LEU A 161 6.44 -7.51 13.31
N LEU A 162 7.53 -6.82 13.68
CA LEU A 162 8.16 -6.99 15.00
C LEU A 162 7.23 -6.62 16.17
N ASN A 163 6.19 -5.80 15.92
CA ASN A 163 5.22 -5.38 16.93
C ASN A 163 3.93 -6.19 16.92
N ILE A 164 3.79 -7.16 16.02
CA ILE A 164 2.61 -8.02 15.92
C ILE A 164 2.91 -9.35 16.62
N PRO A 165 2.11 -9.77 17.62
CA PRO A 165 2.25 -11.08 18.23
C PRO A 165 2.02 -12.20 17.21
N VAL A 166 2.98 -13.10 17.04
CA VAL A 166 2.90 -14.25 16.13
C VAL A 166 3.16 -15.58 16.86
N ALA A 167 2.58 -16.67 16.38
CA ALA A 167 2.86 -17.97 16.99
C ALA A 167 4.31 -18.39 16.67
N ALA A 168 5.06 -18.86 17.67
CA ALA A 168 6.44 -19.28 17.49
C ALA A 168 6.61 -20.38 16.43
N LYS A 169 5.58 -21.21 16.23
CA LYS A 169 5.54 -22.28 15.22
C LYS A 169 5.39 -21.76 13.78
N ASP A 170 5.03 -20.50 13.58
CA ASP A 170 4.81 -19.92 12.26
C ASP A 170 5.97 -19.05 11.78
N ILE A 171 7.05 -18.95 12.57
CA ILE A 171 8.33 -18.45 12.07
C ILE A 171 8.82 -19.39 10.96
N GLY A 172 9.24 -18.82 9.84
CA GLY A 172 9.61 -19.54 8.62
C GLY A 172 8.42 -19.95 7.74
N LYS A 173 7.20 -19.51 8.06
CA LYS A 173 6.00 -19.77 7.25
C LYS A 173 5.43 -18.49 6.65
N ASN A 174 4.54 -18.67 5.69
CA ASN A 174 3.75 -17.61 5.09
C ASN A 174 2.52 -17.33 5.97
N LEU A 175 2.26 -16.06 6.25
CA LEU A 175 1.10 -15.58 6.98
C LEU A 175 0.26 -14.65 6.12
N GLU A 176 -1.05 -14.82 6.20
CA GLU A 176 -2.01 -13.91 5.58
C GLU A 176 -2.54 -12.90 6.61
N PHE A 177 -2.69 -11.65 6.17
CA PHE A 177 -3.16 -10.54 6.98
C PHE A 177 -4.39 -9.92 6.34
N HIS A 178 -5.52 -10.03 7.04
CA HIS A 178 -6.82 -9.55 6.59
C HIS A 178 -7.39 -8.55 7.59
N PHE A 179 -8.36 -7.75 7.19
CA PHE A 179 -9.09 -6.93 8.15
C PHE A 179 -10.27 -7.67 8.77
N GLN A 180 -10.56 -7.37 10.04
CA GLN A 180 -11.75 -7.91 10.70
C GLN A 180 -13.06 -7.35 10.11
N ASN A 181 -13.02 -6.14 9.55
CA ASN A 181 -14.19 -5.46 9.00
C ASN A 181 -13.83 -4.64 7.75
N ASN A 182 -14.01 -5.23 6.57
CA ASN A 182 -13.70 -4.61 5.27
C ASN A 182 -14.52 -3.35 5.01
N LYS A 183 -15.80 -3.31 5.43
CA LYS A 183 -16.65 -2.11 5.28
C LYS A 183 -16.10 -0.92 6.08
N LYS A 184 -15.54 -1.18 7.26
CA LYS A 184 -14.91 -0.14 8.09
C LYS A 184 -13.65 0.39 7.41
N VAL A 185 -12.80 -0.49 6.88
CA VAL A 185 -11.58 -0.14 6.14
C VAL A 185 -11.93 0.71 4.91
N ALA A 186 -12.88 0.26 4.09
CA ALA A 186 -13.39 1.04 2.97
C ALA A 186 -13.81 2.46 3.38
N LYS A 187 -14.60 2.58 4.44
CA LYS A 187 -15.02 3.88 4.97
C LYS A 187 -13.86 4.74 5.47
N ILE A 188 -12.86 4.15 6.14
CA ILE A 188 -11.68 4.89 6.64
C ILE A 188 -10.91 5.52 5.49
N PHE A 189 -10.77 4.79 4.39
CA PHE A 189 -9.91 5.17 3.28
C PHE A 189 -10.67 5.73 2.06
N GLY A 190 -11.97 5.99 2.19
CA GLY A 190 -12.79 6.51 1.09
C GLY A 190 -12.92 5.55 -0.10
N MET A 191 -12.75 4.25 0.12
CA MET A 191 -12.77 3.26 -0.97
C MET A 191 -14.18 2.71 -1.17
N ASP A 192 -14.60 2.61 -2.45
CA ASP A 192 -15.81 1.89 -2.85
C ASP A 192 -15.49 0.41 -3.10
N LEU A 193 -15.98 -0.46 -2.22
CA LEU A 193 -15.79 -1.91 -2.31
C LEU A 193 -16.34 -2.52 -3.59
N GLU A 194 -17.39 -1.94 -4.18
CA GLU A 194 -18.08 -2.54 -5.33
C GLU A 194 -17.43 -2.16 -6.67
N ASN A 195 -16.67 -1.06 -6.70
CA ASN A 195 -16.13 -0.49 -7.94
C ASN A 195 -14.62 -0.25 -7.92
N SER A 196 -13.90 -0.50 -6.81
CA SER A 196 -12.47 -0.23 -6.77
C SER A 196 -11.67 -1.28 -7.55
N THR A 197 -11.01 -0.84 -8.62
CA THR A 197 -9.87 -1.51 -9.25
C THR A 197 -8.55 -1.19 -8.53
N LEU A 198 -8.60 -0.77 -7.26
CA LEU A 198 -7.41 -0.41 -6.49
C LEU A 198 -6.52 -1.65 -6.30
N ILE A 199 -5.41 -1.67 -7.02
CA ILE A 199 -4.44 -2.77 -7.02
C ILE A 199 -3.72 -2.80 -5.66
N SER A 200 -3.17 -1.67 -5.21
CA SER A 200 -2.61 -1.53 -3.85
C SER A 200 -2.33 -0.08 -3.42
N ILE A 201 -2.16 0.14 -2.11
CA ILE A 201 -1.71 1.38 -1.47
C ILE A 201 -0.51 1.04 -0.57
N GLN A 202 0.68 1.45 -1.01
CA GLN A 202 1.94 1.24 -0.29
C GLN A 202 2.17 2.27 0.82
N ASP A 203 3.05 1.93 1.76
CA ASP A 203 3.47 2.74 2.91
C ASP A 203 2.31 3.30 3.76
N LEU A 204 1.18 2.58 3.79
CA LEU A 204 0.01 2.96 4.55
C LEU A 204 0.21 2.63 6.01
N THR A 205 0.12 3.64 6.88
CA THR A 205 0.10 3.43 8.33
C THR A 205 -1.32 3.37 8.87
N ILE A 206 -1.64 2.29 9.58
CA ILE A 206 -2.95 2.03 10.19
C ILE A 206 -2.85 1.90 11.70
N ASN A 207 -3.90 2.32 12.41
CA ASN A 207 -4.05 2.11 13.85
C ASN A 207 -4.71 0.75 14.08
N VAL A 208 -3.96 -0.24 14.55
CA VAL A 208 -4.49 -1.55 14.93
C VAL A 208 -4.74 -1.56 16.43
N ASP A 209 -6.00 -1.79 16.82
CA ASP A 209 -6.41 -1.87 18.24
C ASP A 209 -6.79 -3.29 18.68
N GLN A 210 -6.99 -4.17 17.70
CA GLN A 210 -7.29 -5.58 17.94
C GLN A 210 -6.57 -6.45 16.94
N ILE A 211 -6.10 -7.61 17.39
CA ILE A 211 -5.55 -8.64 16.53
C ILE A 211 -6.24 -9.95 16.87
N ARG A 212 -6.76 -10.66 15.87
CA ARG A 212 -7.27 -12.01 16.03
C ARG A 212 -6.37 -12.96 15.25
N TYR A 213 -5.53 -13.68 15.98
CA TYR A 213 -4.63 -14.68 15.42
C TYR A 213 -5.36 -16.02 15.35
N ILE A 214 -5.49 -16.58 14.14
CA ILE A 214 -6.10 -17.88 13.90
C ILE A 214 -4.96 -18.85 13.59
N PHE A 215 -4.52 -19.58 14.61
CA PHE A 215 -3.46 -20.59 14.47
C PHE A 215 -4.04 -21.91 13.98
N ALA A 216 -3.47 -22.45 12.90
CA ALA A 216 -3.78 -23.77 12.37
C ALA A 216 -2.51 -24.44 11.81
N GLU A 217 -2.43 -25.77 11.87
CA GLU A 217 -1.22 -26.50 11.41
C GLU A 217 -0.98 -26.35 9.89
N ASN A 218 -2.04 -26.15 9.10
CA ASN A 218 -1.99 -26.00 7.64
C ASN A 218 -1.89 -24.56 7.14
N GLY A 219 -1.84 -23.56 8.02
CA GLY A 219 -1.73 -22.15 7.65
C GLY A 219 -2.42 -21.25 8.64
N SER A 220 -1.67 -20.31 9.20
CA SER A 220 -2.20 -19.34 10.15
C SER A 220 -2.59 -18.05 9.45
N ARG A 221 -3.63 -17.39 9.98
CA ARG A 221 -4.12 -16.10 9.47
C ARG A 221 -4.26 -15.09 10.59
N ILE A 222 -4.01 -13.84 10.28
CA ILE A 222 -4.11 -12.72 11.21
C ILE A 222 -5.24 -11.80 10.73
N LYS A 223 -6.18 -11.49 11.62
CA LYS A 223 -7.21 -10.47 11.35
C LYS A 223 -6.96 -9.21 12.17
N LEU A 224 -6.71 -8.10 11.47
CA LEU A 224 -6.45 -6.78 12.03
C LEU A 224 -7.77 -6.03 12.27
N GLY A 225 -8.04 -5.68 13.52
CA GLY A 225 -9.07 -4.72 13.89
C GLY A 225 -8.46 -3.32 13.82
N VAL A 226 -8.95 -2.50 12.90
CA VAL A 226 -8.54 -1.11 12.76
C VAL A 226 -9.44 -0.21 13.57
N ARG A 227 -8.86 0.75 14.28
CA ARG A 227 -9.62 1.80 14.94
C ARG A 227 -10.04 2.86 13.92
N ASN A 228 -11.33 3.21 13.92
CA ASN A 228 -11.81 4.34 13.12
C ASN A 228 -11.22 5.61 13.74
N ALA A 229 -10.50 6.41 12.95
CA ALA A 229 -10.15 7.77 13.37
C ALA A 229 -11.39 8.68 13.48
N VAL A 230 -12.55 8.26 12.94
CA VAL A 230 -13.69 9.15 12.65
C VAL A 230 -15.03 8.65 13.23
N SER A 231 -15.06 7.93 14.35
CA SER A 231 -16.35 7.53 14.94
C SER A 231 -16.34 7.58 16.46
N SER A 232 -16.74 8.75 16.97
CA SER A 232 -17.37 9.00 18.29
C SER A 232 -16.57 8.76 19.58
N GLU A 233 -15.27 8.54 19.52
CA GLU A 233 -14.35 8.63 20.68
C GLU A 233 -13.12 9.47 20.28
N PRO A 234 -12.43 10.11 21.24
CA PRO A 234 -11.81 11.42 21.06
C PRO A 234 -10.92 11.41 19.84
N GLU A 235 -11.09 12.41 18.98
CA GLU A 235 -10.28 12.62 17.78
C GLU A 235 -8.84 12.23 18.10
N LEU A 236 -8.27 11.29 17.33
CA LEU A 236 -6.83 11.10 17.36
C LEU A 236 -6.22 12.50 17.18
N ASP A 237 -5.44 12.92 18.17
CA ASP A 237 -4.77 14.23 18.24
C ASP A 237 -3.60 14.26 17.25
N TYR A 238 -3.89 13.91 16.00
CA TYR A 238 -3.04 14.29 14.89
C TYR A 238 -2.95 15.80 14.93
N PRO A 239 -1.76 16.39 14.76
CA PRO A 239 -1.64 17.82 14.58
C PRO A 239 -2.57 18.24 13.43
N LYS A 240 -3.48 19.16 13.72
CA LYS A 240 -4.38 19.76 12.73
C LYS A 240 -4.16 21.25 12.71
N GLU A 241 -4.18 21.81 11.51
CA GLU A 241 -4.23 23.25 11.32
C GLU A 241 -5.47 23.56 10.48
N LYS A 242 -6.29 24.49 10.97
CA LYS A 242 -7.44 25.01 10.22
C LYS A 242 -7.04 26.31 9.55
N TYR A 243 -7.40 26.44 8.28
CA TYR A 243 -7.11 27.59 7.46
C TYR A 243 -8.41 28.16 6.93
N ASP A 244 -8.72 29.39 7.32
CA ASP A 244 -9.75 30.19 6.68
C ASP A 244 -9.11 30.93 5.50
N THR A 245 -9.12 30.29 4.32
CA THR A 245 -8.39 30.75 3.15
C THR A 245 -9.10 30.35 1.85
N SER A 246 -8.75 31.02 0.74
CA SER A 246 -9.22 30.66 -0.61
C SER A 246 -8.27 29.66 -1.28
N ILE A 247 -8.77 28.89 -2.24
CA ILE A 247 -7.95 28.05 -3.13
C ILE A 247 -7.00 28.88 -4.01
N GLU A 248 -7.29 30.16 -4.21
CA GLU A 248 -6.48 31.05 -5.03
C GLU A 248 -5.09 31.30 -4.45
N LEU A 249 -4.10 31.44 -5.33
CA LEU A 249 -2.72 31.70 -4.94
C LEU A 249 -2.57 33.14 -4.46
N SER A 250 -1.84 33.35 -3.36
CA SER A 250 -1.30 34.67 -3.02
C SER A 250 -0.21 35.06 -4.02
N ASP A 251 0.17 36.35 -4.08
CA ASP A 251 1.24 36.82 -4.97
C ASP A 251 2.57 36.09 -4.73
N GLU A 252 2.88 35.78 -3.48
CA GLU A 252 4.07 35.01 -3.10
C GLU A 252 4.03 33.59 -3.67
N LEU A 253 2.91 32.89 -3.50
CA LEU A 253 2.74 31.52 -3.97
C LEU A 253 2.62 31.46 -5.50
N LEU A 254 2.05 32.49 -6.13
CA LEU A 254 2.01 32.65 -7.58
C LEU A 254 3.43 32.84 -8.15
N ASN A 255 4.30 33.61 -7.49
CA ASN A 255 5.69 33.75 -7.90
C ASN A 255 6.47 32.43 -7.78
N VAL A 256 6.21 31.64 -6.72
CA VAL A 256 6.78 30.28 -6.60
C VAL A 256 6.26 29.40 -7.73
N TYR A 257 4.95 29.44 -8.01
CA TYR A 257 4.32 28.69 -9.09
C TYR A 257 4.94 29.03 -10.46
N SER A 258 5.07 30.30 -10.82
CA SER A 258 5.61 30.73 -12.10
C SER A 258 7.04 30.21 -12.30
N LYS A 259 7.90 30.35 -11.29
CA LYS A 259 9.27 29.82 -11.35
C LYS A 259 9.29 28.30 -11.44
N TYR A 260 8.45 27.63 -10.65
CA TYR A 260 8.34 26.18 -10.68
C TYR A 260 7.83 25.67 -12.03
N ALA A 261 6.90 26.40 -12.66
CA ALA A 261 6.35 26.06 -13.97
C ALA A 261 7.37 26.15 -15.11
N GLU A 262 8.38 27.01 -14.96
CA GLU A 262 9.48 27.17 -15.90
C GLU A 262 10.58 26.13 -15.69
N THR A 263 10.93 25.83 -14.43
CA THR A 263 12.13 25.05 -14.10
C THR A 263 11.86 23.62 -13.66
N PHE A 264 10.69 23.34 -13.11
CA PHE A 264 10.34 22.11 -12.39
C PHE A 264 11.32 21.78 -11.24
N ASP A 265 11.97 22.80 -10.66
CA ASP A 265 12.93 22.63 -9.56
C ASP A 265 12.21 22.48 -8.22
N ASP A 266 12.23 21.27 -7.68
CA ASP A 266 11.61 20.92 -6.39
C ASP A 266 12.20 21.67 -5.19
N ASN A 267 13.41 22.25 -5.31
CA ASN A 267 13.93 23.11 -4.25
C ASN A 267 13.08 24.37 -4.02
N LEU A 268 12.34 24.81 -5.03
CA LEU A 268 11.39 25.93 -4.91
C LEU A 268 10.19 25.60 -4.01
N LEU A 269 9.93 24.32 -3.75
CA LEU A 269 8.86 23.85 -2.88
C LEU A 269 9.29 23.69 -1.42
N LYS A 270 10.57 23.92 -1.09
CA LYS A 270 11.08 23.79 0.27
C LYS A 270 10.42 24.79 1.21
N GLY A 271 9.93 24.29 2.34
CA GLY A 271 9.27 25.10 3.37
C GLY A 271 7.79 25.38 3.10
N LEU A 272 7.27 25.06 1.91
CA LEU A 272 5.83 25.12 1.65
C LEU A 272 5.09 24.09 2.49
N LYS A 273 3.90 24.44 2.97
CA LYS A 273 3.01 23.54 3.71
C LYS A 273 2.19 22.68 2.76
N PRO A 274 1.58 21.57 3.25
CA PRO A 274 0.67 20.76 2.43
C PRO A 274 -0.44 21.58 1.75
N ILE A 275 -1.07 22.53 2.47
CA ILE A 275 -2.10 23.40 1.90
C ILE A 275 -1.59 24.26 0.72
N ASP A 276 -0.33 24.69 0.74
CA ASP A 276 0.25 25.47 -0.36
C ASP A 276 0.42 24.61 -1.61
N ILE A 277 0.93 23.39 -1.46
CA ILE A 277 1.07 22.43 -2.57
C ILE A 277 -0.29 22.05 -3.16
N PHE A 278 -1.31 21.89 -2.30
CA PHE A 278 -2.69 21.67 -2.71
C PHE A 278 -3.20 22.82 -3.61
N LYS A 279 -2.98 24.07 -3.22
CA LYS A 279 -3.35 25.24 -4.03
C LYS A 279 -2.59 25.29 -5.36
N LEU A 280 -1.27 25.06 -5.35
CA LEU A 280 -0.45 25.00 -6.57
C LEU A 280 -0.96 23.95 -7.56
N TYR A 281 -1.32 22.77 -7.05
CA TYR A 281 -1.86 21.68 -7.86
C TYR A 281 -3.17 22.07 -8.55
N PHE A 282 -4.15 22.58 -7.80
CA PHE A 282 -5.44 22.98 -8.37
C PHE A 282 -5.33 24.20 -9.28
N HIS A 283 -4.42 25.13 -9.00
CA HIS A 283 -4.09 26.22 -9.91
C HIS A 283 -3.56 25.68 -11.26
N SER A 284 -2.60 24.75 -11.24
CA SER A 284 -2.08 24.13 -12.47
C SER A 284 -3.17 23.42 -13.28
N LYS A 285 -4.11 22.78 -12.59
CA LYS A 285 -5.25 22.08 -13.19
C LYS A 285 -6.21 23.07 -13.86
N ASN A 286 -6.49 24.20 -13.21
CA ASN A 286 -7.34 25.27 -13.76
C ASN A 286 -6.71 25.94 -14.99
N GLU A 287 -5.39 26.13 -14.99
CA GLU A 287 -4.64 26.65 -16.15
C GLU A 287 -4.47 25.63 -17.29
N GLY A 288 -4.75 24.35 -17.03
CA GLY A 288 -4.47 23.25 -17.98
C GLY A 288 -2.97 22.98 -18.15
N ASN A 289 -2.14 23.35 -17.16
CA ASN A 289 -0.71 23.12 -17.17
C ASN A 289 -0.38 21.70 -16.69
N ASN A 290 -0.65 20.72 -17.55
CA ASN A 290 -0.47 19.30 -17.24
C ASN A 290 0.98 18.93 -16.90
N LYS A 291 1.97 19.69 -17.39
CA LYS A 291 3.38 19.47 -17.08
C LYS A 291 3.67 19.79 -15.61
N VAL A 292 3.16 20.92 -15.11
CA VAL A 292 3.29 21.28 -13.70
C VAL A 292 2.51 20.33 -12.81
N GLN A 293 1.28 20.00 -13.20
CA GLN A 293 0.48 19.01 -12.49
C GLN A 293 1.24 17.69 -12.33
N TYR A 294 1.84 17.20 -13.42
CA TYR A 294 2.64 15.98 -13.40
C TYR A 294 3.87 16.11 -12.50
N ALA A 295 4.58 17.24 -12.54
CA ALA A 295 5.77 17.49 -11.73
C ALA A 295 5.47 17.58 -10.21
N LEU A 296 4.27 18.04 -9.84
CA LEU A 296 3.82 18.11 -8.46
C LEU A 296 3.50 16.74 -7.84
N TYR A 297 3.28 15.69 -8.63
CA TYR A 297 3.12 14.35 -8.09
C TYR A 297 4.42 13.82 -7.49
N ILE A 298 4.30 13.07 -6.40
CA ILE A 298 5.40 12.27 -5.86
C ILE A 298 5.81 11.20 -6.88
N LYS A 299 7.11 10.97 -7.05
CA LYS A 299 7.68 9.99 -7.99
C LYS A 299 8.47 8.93 -7.23
N GLY A 300 8.61 7.76 -7.83
CA GLY A 300 9.35 6.62 -7.29
C GLY A 300 8.62 5.31 -7.52
N GLU A 301 9.36 4.20 -7.52
CA GLU A 301 8.84 2.85 -7.82
C GLU A 301 7.64 2.47 -6.94
N ASN A 302 7.61 2.98 -5.70
CA ASN A 302 6.60 2.63 -4.69
C ASN A 302 5.41 3.60 -4.61
N GLN A 303 5.34 4.59 -5.50
CA GLN A 303 4.37 5.68 -5.38
C GLN A 303 3.17 5.56 -6.35
N GLY A 304 3.21 4.59 -7.27
CA GLY A 304 2.15 4.34 -8.25
C GLY A 304 2.01 5.41 -9.34
N THR A 305 2.75 6.51 -9.25
CA THR A 305 2.77 7.54 -10.30
C THR A 305 3.47 6.99 -11.54
N PRO A 306 2.79 6.93 -12.71
CA PRO A 306 3.40 6.48 -13.94
C PRO A 306 4.57 7.38 -14.33
N ASP A 307 5.51 6.83 -15.09
CA ASP A 307 6.59 7.61 -15.68
C ASP A 307 6.04 8.67 -16.67
N LYS A 308 6.93 9.56 -17.09
CA LYS A 308 6.54 10.72 -17.90
C LYS A 308 6.03 10.31 -19.28
N GLU A 309 6.65 9.30 -19.88
CA GLU A 309 6.26 8.85 -21.21
C GLU A 309 4.87 8.22 -21.16
N THR A 310 4.65 7.31 -20.22
CA THR A 310 3.35 6.69 -19.97
C THR A 310 2.28 7.75 -19.65
N TYR A 311 2.54 8.69 -18.73
CA TYR A 311 1.54 9.71 -18.34
C TYR A 311 1.07 10.60 -19.49
N PHE A 312 1.95 10.94 -20.43
CA PHE A 312 1.61 11.86 -21.52
C PHE A 312 1.18 11.18 -22.83
N ASN A 313 1.54 9.91 -23.03
CA ASN A 313 1.30 9.21 -24.29
C ASN A 313 0.25 8.09 -24.19
N ASP A 314 -0.03 7.56 -22.99
CA ASP A 314 -1.05 6.54 -22.83
C ASP A 314 -2.46 7.15 -22.99
N PRO A 315 -3.30 6.64 -23.91
CA PRO A 315 -4.68 7.08 -24.06
C PRO A 315 -5.51 7.03 -22.77
N PHE A 316 -5.17 6.15 -21.83
CA PHE A 316 -5.81 6.08 -20.52
C PHE A 316 -5.68 7.38 -19.71
N PHE A 317 -4.57 8.11 -19.87
CA PHE A 317 -4.32 9.40 -19.20
C PHE A 317 -4.62 10.62 -20.08
N ALA A 318 -5.15 10.40 -21.30
CA ALA A 318 -5.44 11.50 -22.22
C ALA A 318 -6.53 12.43 -21.68
N ILE A 319 -6.17 13.69 -21.46
CA ILE A 319 -7.12 14.71 -20.98
C ILE A 319 -7.91 15.30 -22.15
N ASP A 320 -9.16 14.86 -22.29
CA ASP A 320 -10.09 15.41 -23.27
C ASP A 320 -10.69 16.77 -22.84
N GLN A 321 -11.53 17.36 -23.68
CA GLN A 321 -12.17 18.65 -23.38
C GLN A 321 -13.15 18.58 -22.20
N THR A 322 -13.84 17.45 -22.04
CA THR A 322 -14.78 17.22 -20.94
C THR A 322 -14.04 17.22 -19.61
N MET A 323 -12.91 16.51 -19.52
CA MET A 323 -12.06 16.48 -18.33
C MET A 323 -11.49 17.87 -18.00
N LYS A 324 -11.08 18.65 -19.01
CA LYS A 324 -10.63 20.04 -18.80
C LYS A 324 -11.75 20.94 -18.27
N GLN A 325 -12.96 20.80 -18.79
CA GLN A 325 -14.10 21.58 -18.31
C GLN A 325 -14.46 21.18 -16.88
N ASN A 326 -14.57 19.88 -16.59
CA ASN A 326 -14.82 19.37 -15.24
C ASN A 326 -13.76 19.85 -14.23
N ALA A 327 -12.50 19.94 -14.65
CA ALA A 327 -11.43 20.48 -13.82
C ALA A 327 -11.65 21.96 -13.47
N LYS A 328 -12.06 22.79 -14.44
CA LYS A 328 -12.36 24.20 -14.24
C LYS A 328 -13.59 24.39 -13.35
N ASP A 329 -14.64 23.61 -13.59
CA ASP A 329 -15.87 23.67 -12.81
C ASP A 329 -15.60 23.27 -11.36
N PHE A 330 -14.81 22.21 -11.14
CA PHE A 330 -14.37 21.83 -9.80
C PHE A 330 -13.53 22.93 -9.12
N TYR A 331 -12.66 23.60 -9.86
CA TYR A 331 -11.90 24.73 -9.33
C TYR A 331 -12.80 25.89 -8.91
N GLN A 332 -13.88 26.18 -9.64
CA GLN A 332 -14.86 27.19 -9.21
C GLN A 332 -15.54 26.80 -7.90
N LYS A 333 -15.94 25.53 -7.74
CA LYS A 333 -16.49 25.02 -6.48
C LYS A 333 -15.50 25.14 -5.32
N LEU A 334 -14.21 24.88 -5.57
CA LEU A 334 -13.17 25.08 -4.56
C LEU A 334 -13.00 26.55 -4.13
N LYS A 335 -13.37 27.53 -4.95
CA LYS A 335 -13.37 28.94 -4.54
C LYS A 335 -14.45 29.27 -3.53
N GLU A 336 -15.52 28.48 -3.49
CA GLU A 336 -16.62 28.65 -2.54
C GLU A 336 -16.29 28.08 -1.16
N VAL A 337 -15.31 27.16 -1.09
CA VAL A 337 -14.78 26.62 0.16
C VAL A 337 -14.06 27.70 0.95
N LYS A 338 -14.51 27.93 2.19
CA LYS A 338 -13.96 28.95 3.08
C LYS A 338 -12.92 28.43 4.06
N THR A 339 -13.05 27.16 4.43
CA THR A 339 -12.23 26.54 5.47
C THR A 339 -11.66 25.24 4.96
N PHE A 340 -10.34 25.09 5.12
CA PHE A 340 -9.60 23.87 4.87
C PHE A 340 -9.01 23.37 6.18
N GLU A 341 -9.03 22.06 6.39
CA GLU A 341 -8.37 21.42 7.53
C GLU A 341 -7.19 20.59 7.02
N GLU A 342 -5.99 20.93 7.45
CA GLU A 342 -4.77 20.16 7.20
C GLU A 342 -4.56 19.20 8.37
N VAL A 343 -4.52 17.89 8.09
CA VAL A 343 -4.32 16.85 9.11
C VAL A 343 -3.04 16.08 8.80
N TYR A 344 -2.08 16.09 9.74
CA TYR A 344 -0.83 15.37 9.62
C TYR A 344 -0.99 13.93 10.11
N LEU A 345 -1.16 12.99 9.18
CA LEU A 345 -1.27 11.56 9.50
C LEU A 345 0.07 10.99 9.99
N SER A 346 1.18 11.55 9.50
CA SER A 346 2.54 11.27 9.94
C SER A 346 3.48 12.42 9.61
N GLY A 347 4.77 12.30 9.94
CA GLY A 347 5.79 13.28 9.50
C GLY A 347 6.00 13.32 7.97
N HIS A 348 5.42 12.38 7.23
CA HIS A 348 5.59 12.23 5.77
C HIS A 348 4.27 12.19 5.00
N GLN A 349 3.12 12.28 5.68
CA GLN A 349 1.82 12.24 5.03
C GLN A 349 0.87 13.24 5.68
N ALA A 350 0.17 13.99 4.83
CA ALA A 350 -0.87 14.93 5.25
C ALA A 350 -2.08 14.77 4.34
N ILE A 351 -3.24 15.16 4.86
CA ILE A 351 -4.47 15.28 4.08
C ILE A 351 -5.03 16.69 4.23
N ILE A 352 -5.57 17.24 3.15
CA ILE A 352 -6.39 18.45 3.17
C ILE A 352 -7.86 18.01 3.11
N ARG A 353 -8.62 18.38 4.13
CA ARG A 353 -10.06 18.15 4.23
C ARG A 353 -10.83 19.43 3.93
N PHE A 354 -11.90 19.28 3.17
CA PHE A 354 -12.79 20.38 2.84
C PHE A 354 -14.21 19.88 2.55
N GLU A 355 -15.17 20.76 2.70
CA GLU A 355 -16.59 20.50 2.44
C GLU A 355 -17.02 21.31 1.22
N LEU A 356 -17.79 20.68 0.32
CA LEU A 356 -18.38 21.31 -0.84
C LEU A 356 -19.88 21.42 -0.59
N GLU A 357 -20.46 22.62 -0.72
CA GLU A 357 -21.87 22.91 -0.36
C GLU A 357 -22.87 21.97 -1.06
N ASP A 358 -22.59 21.56 -2.30
CA ASP A 358 -23.49 20.75 -3.13
C ASP A 358 -23.17 19.25 -3.15
N SER A 359 -22.26 18.76 -2.29
CA SER A 359 -21.86 17.35 -2.34
C SER A 359 -22.57 16.50 -1.30
N ASN A 360 -23.18 15.39 -1.74
CA ASN A 360 -23.65 14.32 -0.83
C ASN A 360 -22.50 13.68 -0.03
N PHE A 361 -21.25 14.06 -0.30
CA PHE A 361 -20.06 13.64 0.43
C PHE A 361 -19.86 14.57 1.63
N GLN A 362 -19.78 14.01 2.83
CA GLN A 362 -19.68 14.79 4.07
C GLN A 362 -18.33 15.54 4.23
N MET A 363 -17.27 15.08 3.56
CA MET A 363 -15.95 15.70 3.61
C MET A 363 -15.06 15.09 2.52
N ALA A 364 -14.57 15.90 1.58
CA ALA A 364 -13.55 15.45 0.62
C ALA A 364 -12.17 15.48 1.28
N ALA A 365 -11.30 14.53 0.95
CA ALA A 365 -9.92 14.54 1.40
C ALA A 365 -8.95 14.52 0.21
N PHE A 366 -7.84 15.24 0.35
CA PHE A 366 -6.78 15.30 -0.66
C PHE A 366 -5.44 14.92 -0.04
N ARG A 367 -4.79 13.89 -0.57
CA ARG A 367 -3.56 13.30 -0.02
C ARG A 367 -2.29 13.98 -0.53
N LEU A 368 -1.41 14.32 0.41
CA LEU A 368 -0.04 14.78 0.16
C LEU A 368 0.98 13.87 0.86
N ILE A 369 2.13 13.71 0.21
CA ILE A 369 3.24 12.86 0.65
C ILE A 369 4.51 13.71 0.64
N LYS A 370 5.31 13.62 1.69
CA LYS A 370 6.59 14.31 1.79
C LYS A 370 7.68 13.44 1.16
N SER A 371 8.36 13.98 0.15
CA SER A 371 9.55 13.34 -0.42
C SER A 371 10.62 13.20 0.64
N THR A 372 11.10 11.97 0.86
CA THR A 372 12.15 11.65 1.83
C THR A 372 13.52 12.14 1.37
N GLU A 373 13.74 12.29 0.06
CA GLU A 373 15.00 12.76 -0.51
C GLU A 373 15.20 14.27 -0.32
N LEU A 374 14.17 15.07 -0.63
CA LEU A 374 14.26 16.53 -0.64
C LEU A 374 13.57 17.20 0.55
N GLY A 375 12.76 16.46 1.31
CA GLY A 375 11.99 16.99 2.43
C GLY A 375 10.85 17.93 2.01
N VAL A 376 10.38 17.84 0.76
CA VAL A 376 9.32 18.69 0.20
C VAL A 376 8.00 17.94 0.09
N TRP A 377 6.89 18.65 0.25
CA TRP A 377 5.56 18.07 0.06
C TRP A 377 5.23 17.93 -1.44
N LYS A 378 4.58 16.83 -1.78
CA LYS A 378 4.16 16.45 -3.12
C LYS A 378 2.76 15.87 -3.09
N VAL A 379 2.10 15.87 -4.23
CA VAL A 379 0.75 15.31 -4.38
C VAL A 379 0.85 13.79 -4.51
N GLY A 380 0.05 13.05 -3.74
CA GLY A 380 -0.03 11.59 -3.90
C GLY A 380 -0.63 11.22 -5.26
N TRP A 381 -0.26 10.06 -5.81
CA TRP A 381 -0.97 9.54 -6.98
C TRP A 381 -2.43 9.29 -6.62
N MET A 382 -3.35 9.69 -7.51
CA MET A 382 -4.80 9.71 -7.29
C MET A 382 -5.16 10.34 -5.93
N PRO A 383 -4.99 11.66 -5.78
CA PRO A 383 -4.93 12.28 -4.46
C PRO A 383 -6.29 12.47 -3.78
N MET A 384 -7.40 12.45 -4.51
CA MET A 384 -8.74 12.62 -3.96
C MET A 384 -9.22 11.31 -3.31
N GLN A 385 -9.80 11.39 -2.11
CA GLN A 385 -10.37 10.27 -1.34
C GLN A 385 -11.79 10.55 -0.89
#